data_AF-A0A6I3SLL9-F1
#
_entry.id   AF-A0A6I3SLL9-F1
#
_cell.length_a   1.000
_cell.length_b   1.000
_cell.length_c   1.000
_cell.angle_alpha   90.00
_cell.angle_beta   90.00
_cell.angle_gamma   90.00
#
_symmetry.space_group_name_H-M   'P 1'
#
loop_
_entity.id
_entity.type
_entity.pdbx_description
1 polymer ?
#
loop_
_entity_poly.entity_id
_entity_poly.type
_entity_poly.pdbx_seq_one_letter_code
_entity_poly.pdbx_strand_id
1 'polypeptide(L)'
;MVNIIQDIVPQGAKNRPGYPLTPTFITVHNTGNGSAGADAAGHAAFIKSPGAGTTSWHFSVDDHQIIQHIPTNENAWHAGDGGNGPGNRTSLGVEICENSDGNLAQAEANAIDLIIDLMKQYNIPLTNVVPHKHWTGKDCPHLILPRWDAFIASIAKRQQERLLEAKLATIPDWARDSLKKLMNKNVVDDPTGDTTFYRVIVILDRLGLIA
;
A
#
# COMPACT_ATOMS: atom_id res chain seq x y z
N MET A 1 -1.65 10.30 -3.27
CA MET A 1 -2.42 9.19 -2.68
C MET A 1 -3.82 9.25 -3.23
N VAL A 2 -4.32 8.11 -3.66
CA VAL A 2 -5.69 7.98 -4.17
C VAL A 2 -6.68 7.98 -2.99
N ASN A 3 -7.91 8.45 -3.22
CA ASN A 3 -8.94 8.51 -2.18
C ASN A 3 -9.31 7.11 -1.68
N ILE A 4 -9.39 6.93 -0.35
CA ILE A 4 -9.91 5.70 0.27
C ILE A 4 -11.38 5.96 0.63
N ILE A 5 -12.27 5.25 -0.05
CA ILE A 5 -13.70 5.31 0.17
C ILE A 5 -14.09 4.17 1.10
N GLN A 6 -14.88 4.46 2.13
CA GLN A 6 -15.43 3.43 3.01
C GLN A 6 -16.80 3.01 2.51
N ASP A 7 -16.92 1.74 2.11
CA ASP A 7 -18.18 1.10 1.73
C ASP A 7 -18.30 -0.24 2.47
N ILE A 8 -18.53 -0.12 3.78
CA ILE A 8 -18.39 -1.23 4.71
C ILE A 8 -19.55 -2.22 4.59
N VAL A 9 -19.22 -3.50 4.53
CA VAL A 9 -20.21 -4.60 4.59
C VAL A 9 -21.00 -4.51 5.90
N PRO A 10 -22.35 -4.58 5.89
CA PRO A 10 -23.15 -4.46 7.10
C PRO A 10 -22.78 -5.47 8.19
N GLN A 11 -22.88 -5.05 9.46
CA GLN A 11 -22.71 -5.97 10.60
C GLN A 11 -23.73 -7.11 10.53
N GLY A 12 -23.32 -8.32 10.91
CA GLY A 12 -24.14 -9.53 10.86
C GLY A 12 -24.22 -10.20 9.49
N ALA A 13 -23.61 -9.61 8.44
CA ALA A 13 -23.44 -10.29 7.16
C ALA A 13 -22.57 -11.55 7.32
N LYS A 14 -22.86 -12.60 6.55
CA LYS A 14 -22.16 -13.90 6.66
C LYS A 14 -20.65 -13.81 6.40
N ASN A 15 -20.24 -12.86 5.58
CA ASN A 15 -18.85 -12.58 5.24
C ASN A 15 -18.25 -11.43 6.08
N ARG A 16 -18.94 -10.92 7.09
CA ARG A 16 -18.37 -10.02 8.10
C ARG A 16 -18.36 -10.72 9.46
N PRO A 17 -17.32 -11.51 9.76
CA PRO A 17 -17.26 -12.33 10.98
C PRO A 17 -17.19 -11.53 12.28
N GLY A 18 -16.64 -10.31 12.23
CA GLY A 18 -16.58 -9.42 13.39
C GLY A 18 -15.63 -9.86 14.51
N TYR A 19 -14.71 -10.80 14.28
CA TYR A 19 -13.69 -11.07 15.28
C TYR A 19 -12.68 -9.92 15.34
N PRO A 20 -12.24 -9.51 16.54
CA PRO A 20 -11.20 -8.50 16.68
C PRO A 20 -9.93 -8.88 15.94
N LEU A 21 -9.30 -7.89 15.31
CA LEU A 21 -8.04 -7.99 14.60
C LEU A 21 -7.07 -6.91 15.09
N THR A 22 -5.88 -7.33 15.50
CA THR A 22 -4.70 -6.47 15.59
C THR A 22 -3.75 -6.94 14.49
N PRO A 23 -3.68 -6.26 13.34
CA PRO A 23 -3.00 -6.80 12.18
C PRO A 23 -1.48 -6.77 12.38
N THR A 24 -0.84 -7.90 12.10
CA THR A 24 0.61 -8.06 12.09
C THR A 24 1.14 -8.42 10.70
N PHE A 25 0.24 -8.67 9.74
CA PHE A 25 0.54 -8.99 8.35
C PHE A 25 -0.34 -8.21 7.37
N ILE A 26 0.10 -8.11 6.13
CA ILE A 26 -0.70 -7.67 4.99
C ILE A 26 -0.65 -8.78 3.94
N THR A 27 -1.82 -9.26 3.51
CA THR A 27 -1.93 -10.29 2.47
C THR A 27 -2.33 -9.65 1.16
N VAL A 28 -1.46 -9.77 0.15
CA VAL A 28 -1.70 -9.25 -1.20
C VAL A 28 -2.37 -10.30 -2.07
N HIS A 29 -3.39 -9.87 -2.80
CA HIS A 29 -4.18 -10.68 -3.72
C HIS A 29 -4.31 -10.02 -5.08
N ASN A 30 -4.56 -10.83 -6.10
CA ASN A 30 -5.12 -10.38 -7.37
C ASN A 30 -6.54 -10.91 -7.45
N THR A 31 -7.47 -10.08 -7.91
CA THR A 31 -8.89 -10.43 -7.97
C THR A 31 -9.18 -11.66 -8.83
N GLY A 32 -8.32 -11.96 -9.82
CA GLY A 32 -8.57 -13.06 -10.76
C GLY A 32 -9.73 -12.77 -11.71
N ASN A 33 -10.15 -11.51 -11.84
CA ASN A 33 -11.31 -11.09 -12.62
C ASN A 33 -10.95 -9.97 -13.61
N GLY A 34 -10.61 -10.34 -14.85
CA GLY A 34 -10.32 -9.41 -15.94
C GLY A 34 -11.54 -8.80 -16.64
N SER A 35 -12.76 -9.06 -16.17
CA SER A 35 -13.98 -8.54 -16.78
C SER A 35 -14.03 -7.02 -16.71
N ALA A 36 -14.53 -6.36 -17.76
CA ALA A 36 -14.77 -4.92 -17.72
C ALA A 36 -15.75 -4.55 -16.59
N GLY A 37 -15.46 -3.49 -15.84
CA GLY A 37 -16.22 -3.08 -14.66
C GLY A 37 -15.97 -3.90 -13.39
N ALA A 38 -15.03 -4.86 -13.40
CA ALA A 38 -14.58 -5.56 -12.19
C ALA A 38 -13.55 -4.74 -11.40
N ASP A 39 -13.77 -3.42 -11.30
CA ASP A 39 -12.93 -2.47 -10.56
C ASP A 39 -13.23 -2.53 -9.04
N ALA A 40 -12.72 -1.57 -8.26
CA ALA A 40 -12.95 -1.56 -6.81
C ALA A 40 -14.43 -1.38 -6.45
N ALA A 41 -15.19 -0.59 -7.23
CA ALA A 41 -16.63 -0.39 -7.02
C ALA A 41 -17.45 -1.64 -7.41
N GLY A 42 -17.06 -2.33 -8.49
CA GLY A 42 -17.61 -3.62 -8.87
C GLY A 42 -17.44 -4.66 -7.76
N HIS A 43 -16.25 -4.70 -7.14
CA HIS A 43 -15.99 -5.56 -5.99
C HIS A 43 -16.76 -5.16 -4.73
N ALA A 44 -16.96 -3.86 -4.49
CA ALA A 44 -17.80 -3.36 -3.41
C ALA A 44 -19.28 -3.79 -3.58
N ALA A 45 -19.80 -3.78 -4.81
CA ALA A 45 -21.12 -4.32 -5.11
C ALA A 45 -21.17 -5.85 -4.92
N PHE A 46 -20.16 -6.57 -5.41
CA PHE A 46 -20.06 -8.03 -5.31
C PHE A 46 -20.00 -8.51 -3.85
N ILE A 47 -19.17 -7.91 -3.00
CA ILE A 47 -18.97 -8.36 -1.61
C ILE A 47 -20.24 -8.22 -0.75
N LYS A 48 -21.16 -7.34 -1.16
CA LYS A 48 -22.50 -7.18 -0.53
C LYS A 48 -23.58 -8.06 -1.16
N SER A 49 -23.27 -8.79 -2.22
CA SER A 49 -24.19 -9.69 -2.91
C SER A 49 -24.17 -11.11 -2.28
N PRO A 50 -25.20 -11.94 -2.53
CA PRO A 50 -25.16 -13.35 -2.14
C PRO A 50 -23.98 -14.14 -2.75
N GLY A 51 -23.43 -13.68 -3.88
CA GLY A 51 -22.33 -14.34 -4.59
C GLY A 51 -21.01 -14.35 -3.81
N ALA A 52 -20.83 -13.42 -2.88
CA ALA A 52 -19.64 -13.39 -2.02
C ALA A 52 -19.61 -14.56 -1.02
N GLY A 53 -20.76 -15.17 -0.72
CA GLY A 53 -20.86 -16.25 0.26
C GLY A 53 -20.32 -15.83 1.62
N THR A 54 -19.20 -16.43 2.02
CA THR A 54 -18.46 -16.05 3.25
C THR A 54 -17.18 -15.27 2.96
N THR A 55 -16.78 -15.10 1.70
CA THR A 55 -15.52 -14.46 1.35
C THR A 55 -15.59 -12.94 1.57
N SER A 56 -14.52 -12.39 2.12
CA SER A 56 -14.37 -10.97 2.36
C SER A 56 -12.90 -10.59 2.50
N TRP A 57 -12.56 -9.34 2.22
CA TRP A 57 -11.23 -8.76 2.39
C TRP A 57 -11.37 -7.29 2.78
N HIS A 58 -10.28 -6.63 3.18
CA HIS A 58 -10.35 -5.28 3.72
C HIS A 58 -10.40 -4.22 2.63
N PHE A 59 -9.60 -4.35 1.58
CA PHE A 59 -9.47 -3.32 0.55
C PHE A 59 -9.49 -3.89 -0.87
N SER A 60 -10.23 -3.27 -1.78
CA SER A 60 -10.05 -3.42 -3.23
C SER A 60 -9.38 -2.16 -3.78
N VAL A 61 -8.39 -2.35 -4.65
CA VAL A 61 -7.59 -1.28 -5.23
C VAL A 61 -7.65 -1.37 -6.75
N ASP A 62 -8.11 -0.32 -7.42
CA ASP A 62 -8.02 -0.17 -8.86
C ASP A 62 -7.11 1.01 -9.22
N ASP A 63 -7.11 1.42 -10.49
CA ASP A 63 -6.26 2.47 -11.01
C ASP A 63 -6.66 3.89 -10.59
N HIS A 64 -7.84 4.11 -10.04
CA HIS A 64 -8.37 5.45 -9.74
C HIS A 64 -8.99 5.62 -8.34
N GLN A 65 -9.25 4.53 -7.61
CA GLN A 65 -9.80 4.55 -6.26
C GLN A 65 -9.39 3.33 -5.42
N ILE A 66 -9.59 3.45 -4.10
CA ILE A 66 -9.47 2.36 -3.14
C ILE A 66 -10.79 2.29 -2.38
N ILE A 67 -11.37 1.10 -2.25
CA ILE A 67 -12.58 0.89 -1.45
C ILE A 67 -12.30 -0.06 -0.29
N GLN A 68 -12.64 0.38 0.93
CA GLN A 68 -12.57 -0.41 2.14
C GLN A 68 -13.91 -1.10 2.41
N HIS A 69 -13.90 -2.41 2.60
CA HIS A 69 -15.10 -3.23 2.82
C HIS A 69 -15.25 -3.73 4.25
N ILE A 70 -14.13 -3.98 4.94
CA ILE A 70 -14.10 -4.46 6.33
C ILE A 70 -13.24 -3.51 7.17
N PRO A 71 -13.69 -3.10 8.37
CA PRO A 71 -12.87 -2.31 9.29
C PRO A 71 -11.57 -3.05 9.62
N THR A 72 -10.46 -2.32 9.70
CA THR A 72 -9.13 -2.91 9.93
C THR A 72 -8.90 -3.43 11.36
N ASN A 73 -9.85 -3.19 12.28
CA ASN A 73 -9.92 -3.79 13.61
C ASN A 73 -10.78 -5.07 13.65
N GLU A 74 -11.30 -5.52 12.51
CA GLU A 74 -12.05 -6.77 12.35
C GLU A 74 -11.34 -7.69 11.33
N ASN A 75 -11.48 -8.99 11.53
CA ASN A 75 -10.93 -9.98 10.61
C ASN A 75 -11.81 -10.12 9.35
N ALA A 76 -11.24 -10.69 8.29
CA ALA A 76 -11.92 -11.00 7.04
C ALA A 76 -11.58 -12.43 6.58
N TRP A 77 -12.44 -13.07 5.79
CA TRP A 77 -12.23 -14.41 5.22
C TRP A 77 -11.66 -14.36 3.80
N HIS A 78 -10.33 -14.27 3.66
CA HIS A 78 -9.64 -14.21 2.37
C HIS A 78 -8.48 -15.19 2.22
N ALA A 79 -7.82 -15.58 3.31
CA ALA A 79 -6.58 -16.35 3.26
C ALA A 79 -6.80 -17.85 3.04
N GLY A 80 -8.01 -18.37 3.25
CA GLY A 80 -8.36 -19.77 2.99
C GLY A 80 -7.70 -20.78 3.94
N ASP A 81 -7.14 -20.33 5.06
CA ASP A 81 -6.44 -21.14 6.06
C ASP A 81 -7.33 -21.51 7.27
N GLY A 82 -8.65 -21.60 7.03
CA GLY A 82 -9.66 -21.92 8.03
C GLY A 82 -10.07 -20.74 8.91
N GLY A 83 -11.03 -20.96 9.82
CA GLY A 83 -11.61 -19.90 10.65
C GLY A 83 -10.68 -19.30 11.70
N ASN A 84 -9.58 -20.01 12.04
CA ASN A 84 -8.60 -19.56 13.03
C ASN A 84 -7.18 -19.49 12.48
N GLY A 85 -6.99 -19.64 11.17
CA GLY A 85 -5.67 -19.55 10.56
C GLY A 85 -5.08 -18.13 10.65
N PRO A 86 -3.75 -18.00 10.72
CA PRO A 86 -3.08 -16.72 10.89
C PRO A 86 -3.38 -15.73 9.76
N GLY A 87 -3.47 -16.17 8.51
CA GLY A 87 -3.80 -15.30 7.38
C GLY A 87 -5.15 -14.60 7.56
N ASN A 88 -6.19 -15.33 7.94
CA ASN A 88 -7.51 -14.74 8.20
C ASN A 88 -7.58 -13.94 9.50
N ARG A 89 -6.73 -14.23 10.51
CA ARG A 89 -6.88 -13.73 11.88
C ARG A 89 -5.83 -12.74 12.33
N THR A 90 -4.78 -12.52 11.54
CA THR A 90 -3.71 -11.57 11.84
C THR A 90 -3.33 -10.67 10.66
N SER A 91 -4.01 -10.79 9.51
CA SER A 91 -3.66 -10.01 8.32
C SER A 91 -4.79 -9.13 7.77
N LEU A 92 -4.40 -8.05 7.09
CA LEU A 92 -5.27 -7.24 6.25
C LEU A 92 -5.21 -7.76 4.81
N GLY A 93 -6.36 -8.07 4.20
CA GLY A 93 -6.48 -8.50 2.81
C GLY A 93 -6.58 -7.31 1.85
N VAL A 94 -5.66 -7.23 0.89
CA VAL A 94 -5.63 -6.21 -0.18
C VAL A 94 -5.77 -6.89 -1.53
N GLU A 95 -6.90 -6.67 -2.20
CA GLU A 95 -7.19 -7.15 -3.56
C GLU A 95 -6.82 -6.09 -4.60
N ILE A 96 -5.96 -6.45 -5.55
CA ILE A 96 -5.57 -5.60 -6.68
C ILE A 96 -6.41 -6.00 -7.90
N CYS A 97 -7.18 -5.04 -8.42
CA CYS A 97 -8.06 -5.24 -9.57
C CYS A 97 -7.24 -5.41 -10.86
N GLU A 98 -7.78 -6.23 -11.77
CA GLU A 98 -7.16 -6.56 -13.06
C GLU A 98 -8.15 -6.42 -14.23
N ASN A 99 -9.23 -5.67 -14.01
CA ASN A 99 -10.29 -5.42 -14.99
C ASN A 99 -9.72 -4.84 -16.30
N SER A 100 -10.20 -5.36 -17.43
CA SER A 100 -9.66 -5.04 -18.77
C SER A 100 -9.84 -3.59 -19.21
N ASP A 101 -10.77 -2.85 -18.59
CA ASP A 101 -11.00 -1.42 -18.78
C ASP A 101 -10.23 -0.51 -17.80
N GLY A 102 -9.39 -1.10 -16.94
CA GLY A 102 -8.50 -0.39 -16.01
C GLY A 102 -7.01 -0.48 -16.38
N ASN A 103 -6.18 0.23 -15.61
CA ASN A 103 -4.73 0.21 -15.72
C ASN A 103 -4.07 -0.55 -14.55
N LEU A 104 -3.72 -1.82 -14.80
CA LEU A 104 -3.07 -2.68 -13.79
C LEU A 104 -1.81 -2.05 -13.17
N ALA A 105 -0.96 -1.39 -13.95
CA ALA A 105 0.27 -0.78 -13.42
C ALA A 105 -0.03 0.36 -12.45
N GLN A 106 -1.08 1.15 -12.72
CA GLN A 106 -1.53 2.18 -11.81
C GLN A 106 -2.23 1.60 -10.57
N ALA A 107 -3.02 0.53 -10.73
CA ALA A 107 -3.62 -0.19 -9.60
C ALA A 107 -2.55 -0.76 -8.65
N GLU A 108 -1.46 -1.32 -9.19
CA GLU A 108 -0.31 -1.75 -8.40
C GLU A 108 0.38 -0.58 -7.69
N ALA A 109 0.57 0.57 -8.35
CA ALA A 109 1.15 1.75 -7.74
C ALA A 109 0.29 2.26 -6.56
N ASN A 110 -1.03 2.27 -6.74
CA ASN A 110 -2.00 2.64 -5.70
C ASN A 110 -1.96 1.64 -4.54
N ALA A 111 -1.84 0.34 -4.83
CA ALA A 111 -1.74 -0.69 -3.82
C ALA A 111 -0.44 -0.59 -3.03
N ILE A 112 0.68 -0.27 -3.67
CA ILE A 112 1.96 0.00 -3.00
C ILE A 112 1.82 1.17 -2.01
N ASP A 113 1.23 2.29 -2.44
CA ASP A 113 1.01 3.44 -1.56
C ASP A 113 0.12 3.07 -0.35
N LEU A 114 -0.96 2.31 -0.58
CA LEU A 114 -1.83 1.79 0.48
C LEU A 114 -1.08 0.87 1.45
N ILE A 115 -0.30 -0.08 0.94
CA ILE A 115 0.47 -1.02 1.76
C ILE A 115 1.45 -0.26 2.65
N ILE A 116 2.13 0.77 2.14
CA ILE A 116 3.04 1.61 2.94
C ILE A 116 2.29 2.33 4.07
N ASP A 117 1.08 2.82 3.80
CA ASP A 117 0.26 3.48 4.81
C ASP A 117 -0.20 2.52 5.90
N LEU A 118 -0.65 1.32 5.51
CA LEU A 118 -1.02 0.26 6.44
C LEU A 118 0.18 -0.21 7.28
N MET A 119 1.35 -0.39 6.65
CA MET A 119 2.59 -0.71 7.35
C MET A 119 2.91 0.33 8.42
N LYS A 120 2.82 1.61 8.08
CA LYS A 120 3.08 2.72 9.02
C LYS A 120 2.04 2.79 10.12
N GLN A 121 0.75 2.68 9.78
CA GLN A 121 -0.37 2.81 10.71
C GLN A 121 -0.36 1.69 11.77
N TYR A 122 -0.04 0.46 11.36
CA TYR A 122 -0.10 -0.72 12.21
C TYR A 122 1.27 -1.24 12.66
N ASN A 123 2.34 -0.52 12.34
CA ASN A 123 3.73 -0.92 12.63
C ASN A 123 4.06 -2.34 12.10
N ILE A 124 3.61 -2.63 10.88
CA ILE A 124 3.85 -3.91 10.20
C ILE A 124 5.15 -3.79 9.39
N PRO A 125 6.15 -4.66 9.63
CA PRO A 125 7.39 -4.64 8.87
C PRO A 125 7.16 -5.14 7.43
N LEU A 126 7.99 -4.70 6.49
CA LEU A 126 7.89 -5.11 5.08
C LEU A 126 7.96 -6.63 4.89
N THR A 127 8.69 -7.34 5.76
CA THR A 127 8.78 -8.81 5.77
C THR A 127 7.45 -9.51 6.04
N ASN A 128 6.46 -8.79 6.58
CA ASN A 128 5.13 -9.30 6.87
C ASN A 128 4.10 -8.87 5.81
N VAL A 129 4.55 -8.27 4.70
CA VAL A 129 3.77 -8.17 3.47
C VAL A 129 3.99 -9.47 2.70
N VAL A 130 2.94 -10.29 2.59
CA VAL A 130 3.02 -11.65 2.07
C VAL A 130 1.99 -11.88 0.96
N PRO A 131 2.26 -12.78 0.00
CA PRO A 131 1.25 -13.16 -0.98
C PRO A 131 0.22 -14.10 -0.32
N HIS A 132 -0.99 -14.23 -0.88
CA HIS A 132 -1.94 -15.26 -0.45
C HIS A 132 -1.31 -16.67 -0.45
N LYS A 133 -0.41 -16.94 -1.41
CA LYS A 133 0.37 -18.18 -1.49
C LYS A 133 1.11 -18.55 -0.19
N HIS A 134 1.52 -17.57 0.61
CA HIS A 134 2.19 -17.81 1.89
C HIS A 134 1.34 -18.65 2.84
N TRP A 135 0.02 -18.45 2.83
CA TRP A 135 -0.89 -19.09 3.79
C TRP A 135 -1.33 -20.50 3.36
N THR A 136 -1.58 -20.71 2.07
CA THR A 136 -2.24 -21.94 1.58
C THR A 136 -1.56 -22.59 0.38
N GLY A 137 -0.54 -21.95 -0.21
CA GLY A 137 0.07 -22.39 -1.46
C GLY A 137 -0.72 -22.02 -2.73
N LYS A 138 -1.91 -21.39 -2.61
CA LYS A 138 -2.70 -20.91 -3.76
C LYS A 138 -1.84 -19.98 -4.63
N ASP A 139 -1.95 -20.12 -5.95
CA ASP A 139 -1.24 -19.25 -6.90
C ASP A 139 -1.90 -17.86 -6.98
N CYS A 140 -1.70 -17.07 -5.94
CA CYS A 140 -2.25 -15.73 -5.76
C CYS A 140 -1.26 -14.90 -4.95
N PRO A 141 -0.93 -13.64 -5.34
CA PRO A 141 -1.44 -12.87 -6.49
C PRO A 141 -0.80 -13.29 -7.82
N HIS A 142 -1.54 -13.90 -8.75
CA HIS A 142 -0.96 -14.61 -9.90
C HIS A 142 -0.17 -13.73 -10.90
N LEU A 143 -0.51 -12.43 -11.04
CA LEU A 143 0.19 -11.49 -11.94
C LEU A 143 1.46 -10.90 -11.31
N ILE A 144 1.55 -10.94 -9.98
CA ILE A 144 2.64 -10.34 -9.21
C ILE A 144 3.61 -11.42 -8.73
N LEU A 145 3.11 -12.61 -8.41
CA LEU A 145 3.87 -13.69 -7.80
C LEU A 145 5.12 -14.12 -8.60
N PRO A 146 5.13 -14.18 -9.95
CA PRO A 146 6.35 -14.45 -10.72
C PRO A 146 7.47 -13.40 -10.55
N ARG A 147 7.11 -12.22 -10.05
CA ARG A 147 8.00 -11.08 -9.79
C ARG A 147 7.84 -10.54 -8.36
N TRP A 148 7.51 -11.43 -7.41
CA TRP A 148 7.19 -11.04 -6.03
C TRP A 148 8.31 -10.21 -5.38
N ASP A 149 9.56 -10.62 -5.55
CA ASP A 149 10.71 -9.89 -4.99
C ASP A 149 10.85 -8.48 -5.57
N ALA A 150 10.55 -8.31 -6.87
CA ALA A 150 10.56 -6.99 -7.50
C ALA A 150 9.40 -6.11 -7.01
N PHE A 151 8.24 -6.70 -6.70
CA PHE A 151 7.12 -5.99 -6.09
C PHE A 151 7.46 -5.52 -4.68
N ILE A 152 8.03 -6.38 -3.83
CA ILE A 152 8.52 -6.01 -2.49
C ILE A 152 9.60 -4.92 -2.57
N ALA A 153 10.55 -5.04 -3.50
CA ALA A 153 11.56 -4.00 -3.72
C ALA A 153 10.96 -2.66 -4.14
N SER A 154 9.87 -2.68 -4.92
CA SER A 154 9.14 -1.48 -5.32
C SER A 154 8.46 -0.80 -4.13
N ILE A 155 7.90 -1.57 -3.19
CA ILE A 155 7.37 -1.03 -1.92
C ILE A 155 8.49 -0.35 -1.12
N ALA A 156 9.63 -1.03 -0.94
CA ALA A 156 10.77 -0.48 -0.20
C ALA A 156 11.28 0.83 -0.84
N LYS A 157 11.44 0.83 -2.17
CA LYS A 157 11.86 2.01 -2.93
C LYS A 157 10.88 3.16 -2.77
N ARG A 158 9.59 2.92 -2.98
CA ARG A 158 8.55 3.95 -2.84
C ARG A 158 8.48 4.49 -1.42
N GLN A 159 8.69 3.65 -0.41
CA GLN A 159 8.76 4.09 0.99
C GLN A 159 9.92 5.07 1.21
N GLN A 160 11.12 4.80 0.65
CA GLN A 160 12.25 5.73 0.75
C GLN A 160 12.00 7.04 0.00
N GLU A 161 11.38 6.98 -1.18
CA GLU A 161 10.98 8.17 -1.94
C GLU A 161 10.01 9.04 -1.13
N ARG A 162 8.99 8.45 -0.50
CA ARG A 162 8.03 9.18 0.36
C ARG A 162 8.71 9.81 1.59
N LEU A 163 9.69 9.14 2.18
CA LEU A 163 10.49 9.69 3.29
C LEU A 163 11.32 10.88 2.83
N LEU A 164 11.95 10.77 1.66
CA LEU A 164 12.71 11.87 1.06
C LEU A 164 11.80 13.05 0.71
N GLU A 165 10.66 12.81 0.07
CA GLU A 165 9.64 13.84 -0.23
C GLU A 165 9.22 14.57 1.05
N ALA A 166 8.96 13.85 2.14
CA ALA A 166 8.61 14.44 3.43
C ALA A 166 9.75 15.28 4.02
N LYS A 167 11.01 14.81 3.96
CA LYS A 167 12.18 15.60 4.37
C LYS A 167 12.33 16.86 3.52
N LEU A 168 12.17 16.76 2.20
CA LEU A 168 12.29 17.92 1.30
C LEU A 168 11.18 18.97 1.53
N ALA A 169 10.01 18.53 1.99
CA ALA A 169 8.89 19.42 2.32
C ALA A 169 9.14 20.25 3.59
N THR A 170 10.00 19.80 4.51
CA THR A 170 10.35 20.58 5.72
C THR A 170 11.45 21.61 5.47
N ILE A 171 12.18 21.49 4.35
CA ILE A 171 13.26 22.42 3.99
C ILE A 171 12.65 23.78 3.61
N PRO A 172 13.21 24.89 4.13
CA PRO A 172 12.81 26.23 3.71
C PRO A 172 12.91 26.42 2.19
N ASP A 173 11.93 27.08 1.59
CA ASP A 173 11.87 27.26 0.13
C ASP A 173 13.18 27.83 -0.46
N TRP A 174 13.81 28.79 0.25
CA TRP A 174 15.06 29.43 -0.18
C TRP A 174 16.29 28.51 -0.18
N ALA A 175 16.23 27.36 0.49
CA ALA A 175 17.31 26.37 0.58
C ALA A 175 17.08 25.12 -0.28
N ARG A 176 15.84 24.89 -0.72
CA ARG A 176 15.43 23.60 -1.34
C ARG A 176 16.19 23.28 -2.63
N ASP A 177 16.39 24.26 -3.51
CA ASP A 177 17.05 24.03 -4.80
C ASP A 177 18.55 23.73 -4.65
N SER A 178 19.24 24.48 -3.79
CA SER A 178 20.64 24.21 -3.44
C SER A 178 20.78 22.80 -2.86
N LEU A 179 19.90 22.40 -1.93
CA LEU A 179 19.98 21.04 -1.37
C LEU A 179 19.69 19.97 -2.40
N LYS A 180 18.67 20.11 -3.25
CA LYS A 180 18.43 19.16 -4.35
C LYS A 180 19.64 19.03 -5.28
N LYS A 181 20.28 20.15 -5.65
CA LYS A 181 21.50 20.16 -6.47
C LYS A 181 22.62 19.37 -5.79
N LEU A 182 22.85 19.61 -4.50
CA LEU A 182 23.92 18.96 -3.74
C LEU A 182 23.66 17.48 -3.48
N MET A 183 22.41 17.08 -3.24
CA MET A 183 22.02 15.67 -3.15
C MET A 183 22.27 14.95 -4.47
N ASN A 184 21.88 15.54 -5.62
CA ASN A 184 22.13 14.95 -6.93
C ASN A 184 23.62 14.79 -7.27
N LYS A 185 24.48 15.58 -6.62
CA LYS A 185 25.95 15.50 -6.75
C LYS A 185 26.60 14.63 -5.67
N ASN A 186 25.82 13.98 -4.80
CA ASN A 186 26.29 13.20 -3.65
C ASN A 186 27.18 14.02 -2.67
N VAL A 187 26.89 15.31 -2.51
CA VAL A 187 27.57 16.19 -1.53
C VAL A 187 26.83 16.21 -0.20
N VAL A 188 25.51 16.07 -0.23
CA VAL A 188 24.64 15.99 0.95
C VAL A 188 23.79 14.73 0.84
N ASP A 189 23.89 13.85 1.83
CA ASP A 189 23.09 12.62 1.88
C ASP A 189 21.77 12.81 2.64
N ASP A 190 21.81 13.47 3.81
CA ASP A 190 20.63 13.84 4.58
C ASP A 190 20.41 15.36 4.53
N PRO A 191 19.32 15.84 3.91
CA PRO A 191 19.05 17.27 3.81
C PRO A 191 18.41 17.86 5.08
N THR A 192 18.31 17.09 6.16
CA THR A 192 17.74 17.55 7.44
C THR A 192 18.73 18.44 8.19
N GLY A 193 18.30 19.62 8.64
CA GLY A 193 19.14 20.49 9.45
C GLY A 193 18.38 21.68 10.04
N ASP A 194 19.11 22.51 10.77
CA ASP A 194 18.58 23.76 11.32
C ASP A 194 18.78 24.93 10.33
N THR A 195 18.35 26.13 10.73
CA THR A 195 18.53 27.33 9.90
C THR A 195 19.99 27.63 9.62
N THR A 196 20.90 27.29 10.52
CA THR A 196 22.34 27.52 10.36
C THR A 196 22.92 26.62 9.28
N PHE A 197 22.62 25.32 9.34
CA PHE A 197 22.97 24.36 8.32
C PHE A 197 22.51 24.83 6.93
N TYR A 198 21.24 25.20 6.81
CA TYR A 198 20.69 25.68 5.54
C TYR A 198 21.39 26.94 5.04
N ARG A 199 21.69 27.91 5.91
CA ARG A 199 22.39 29.15 5.52
C ARG A 199 23.79 28.85 5.00
N VAL A 200 24.55 28.03 5.73
CA VAL A 200 25.93 27.68 5.34
C VAL A 200 25.94 26.98 4.00
N ILE A 201 25.11 25.95 3.83
CA ILE A 201 25.06 25.18 2.58
C ILE A 201 24.66 26.05 1.39
N VAL A 202 23.64 26.90 1.54
CA VAL A 202 23.19 27.78 0.44
C VAL A 202 24.25 28.81 0.07
N ILE A 203 24.97 29.39 1.04
CA ILE A 203 26.05 30.35 0.77
C ILE A 203 27.17 29.64 0.01
N LEU A 204 27.62 28.47 0.49
CA LEU A 204 28.70 27.72 -0.15
C LEU A 204 28.34 27.27 -1.57
N ASP A 205 27.11 26.81 -1.78
CA ASP A 205 26.60 26.43 -3.11
C ASP A 205 26.57 27.63 -4.08
N ARG A 206 26.02 28.76 -3.64
CA ARG A 206 25.92 29.99 -4.47
C ARG A 206 27.27 30.62 -4.79
N LEU A 207 28.28 30.42 -3.94
CA LEU A 207 29.65 30.83 -4.20
C LEU A 207 30.44 29.81 -5.05
N GLY A 208 29.85 28.64 -5.38
CA GLY A 208 30.51 27.59 -6.16
C GLY A 208 31.60 26.84 -5.40
N LEU A 209 31.55 26.81 -4.06
CA LEU A 209 32.61 26.25 -3.21
C LEU A 209 32.42 24.76 -2.91
N ILE A 210 31.21 24.22 -3.07
CA ILE A 210 30.89 22.82 -2.72
C ILE A 210 30.16 22.05 -3.83
N ALA A 211 29.98 22.64 -5.03
CA ALA A 211 29.36 21.98 -6.18
C ALA A 211 29.49 22.67 -7.54
#